data_AF-A0A496B7U4-F1
#
_entry.id   AF-A0A496B7U4-F1
#
_cell.length_a   1.000
_cell.length_b   1.000
_cell.length_c   1.000
_cell.angle_alpha   90.00
_cell.angle_beta   90.00
_cell.angle_gamma   90.00
#
_symmetry.space_group_name_H-M   'P 1'
#
loop_
_entity.id
_entity.type
_entity.pdbx_description
1 polymer ?
#
loop_
_entity_poly.entity_id
_entity_poly.type
_entity_poly.pdbx_seq_one_letter_code
_entity_poly.pdbx_strand_id
1 'polypeptide(L)'
;MKTYDVRVLLGALLLFCVIAGGCTLWYHHQRTKLAEEDSTFKQRRENVSPETAEHADETEGTSHSDAEPSTAETAAPETPDEDVPVSPYGFGPYPPLPEGWGPETWNNISANHELMARVEVKLIFQGINVEGSAMEDGLVYPIIKGILYVKWRTYPGPNGVETYISDTLGHPDDGARIASIKEERGMDFTADDIPSDIKLVPFEEGGINPYDFLGLYKDK
;
A
#
# COMPACT_ATOMS: atom_id res chain seq x y z
N MET A 1 -53.85 -0.44 25.86
CA MET A 1 -53.26 -0.89 24.58
C MET A 1 -54.38 -1.40 23.68
N LYS A 2 -54.53 -0.83 22.48
CA LYS A 2 -55.53 -1.29 21.52
C LYS A 2 -54.98 -2.55 20.83
N THR A 3 -55.82 -3.56 20.62
CA THR A 3 -55.45 -4.83 19.96
C THR A 3 -54.88 -4.65 18.54
N TYR A 4 -55.06 -3.48 17.93
CA TYR A 4 -54.46 -3.09 16.66
C TYR A 4 -52.93 -2.94 16.70
N ASP A 5 -52.34 -2.56 17.84
CA ASP A 5 -50.87 -2.38 17.94
C ASP A 5 -50.10 -3.70 17.83
N VAL A 6 -50.66 -4.79 18.38
CA VAL A 6 -49.99 -6.10 18.43
C VAL A 6 -49.85 -6.71 17.04
N ARG A 7 -50.88 -6.56 16.18
CA ARG A 7 -50.86 -7.10 14.81
C ARG A 7 -49.87 -6.36 13.92
N VAL A 8 -49.77 -5.03 14.08
CA VAL A 8 -48.81 -4.20 13.33
C VAL A 8 -47.38 -4.56 13.73
N LEU A 9 -47.12 -4.74 15.02
CA LEU A 9 -45.79 -5.10 15.53
C LEU A 9 -45.35 -6.50 15.06
N LEU A 10 -46.25 -7.50 15.09
CA LEU A 10 -45.99 -8.83 14.54
C LEU A 10 -45.72 -8.79 13.03
N GLY A 11 -46.47 -7.99 12.27
CA GLY A 11 -46.23 -7.80 10.83
C GLY A 11 -44.87 -7.20 10.52
N ALA A 12 -44.48 -6.15 11.26
CA ALA A 12 -43.17 -5.50 11.10
C ALA A 12 -42.02 -6.45 11.47
N LEU A 13 -42.16 -7.24 12.53
CA LEU A 13 -41.16 -8.24 12.93
C LEU A 13 -40.95 -9.30 11.84
N LEU A 14 -42.04 -9.82 11.26
CA LEU A 14 -41.95 -10.82 10.18
C LEU A 14 -41.27 -10.25 8.94
N LEU A 15 -41.62 -9.02 8.54
CA LEU A 15 -40.98 -8.34 7.41
C LEU A 15 -39.47 -8.16 7.65
N PHE A 16 -39.09 -7.74 8.86
CA PHE A 16 -37.68 -7.61 9.24
C PHE A 16 -36.93 -8.95 9.14
N CYS A 17 -37.52 -10.05 9.61
CA CYS A 17 -36.92 -11.38 9.49
C CYS A 17 -36.72 -11.81 8.03
N VAL A 18 -37.65 -11.50 7.13
CA VAL A 18 -37.52 -11.81 5.69
C VAL A 18 -36.38 -11.00 5.06
N ILE A 19 -36.29 -9.71 5.36
CA ILE A 19 -35.21 -8.85 4.85
C ILE A 19 -33.85 -9.32 5.37
N ALA A 20 -33.74 -9.59 6.67
CA ALA A 20 -32.51 -10.10 7.27
C ALA A 20 -32.10 -11.46 6.67
N GLY A 21 -33.05 -12.37 6.45
CA GLY A 21 -32.82 -13.65 5.78
C GLY A 21 -32.39 -13.51 4.33
N GLY A 22 -33.00 -12.57 3.59
CA GLY A 22 -32.59 -12.24 2.23
C GLY A 22 -31.15 -11.70 2.15
N CYS A 23 -30.80 -10.78 3.06
CA CYS A 23 -29.44 -10.23 3.16
C CYS A 23 -28.41 -11.30 3.50
N THR A 24 -28.70 -12.22 4.44
CA THR A 24 -27.75 -13.29 4.80
C THR A 24 -27.57 -14.32 3.68
N LEU A 25 -28.65 -14.71 2.99
CA LEU A 25 -28.58 -15.58 1.82
C LEU A 25 -27.79 -14.94 0.68
N TRP A 26 -28.03 -13.67 0.38
CA TRP A 26 -27.30 -12.93 -0.63
C TRP A 26 -25.81 -12.79 -0.28
N TYR A 27 -25.49 -12.45 0.97
CA TYR A 27 -24.12 -12.39 1.46
C TYR A 27 -23.41 -13.74 1.36
N HIS A 28 -24.08 -14.83 1.74
CA HIS A 28 -23.53 -16.17 1.62
C HIS A 28 -23.29 -16.56 0.15
N HIS A 29 -24.21 -16.22 -0.75
CA HIS A 29 -24.07 -16.48 -2.18
C HIS A 29 -22.91 -15.69 -2.81
N GLN A 30 -22.72 -14.43 -2.43
CA GLN A 30 -21.57 -13.63 -2.88
C GLN A 30 -20.25 -14.22 -2.37
N ARG A 31 -20.23 -14.65 -1.09
CA ARG A 31 -19.04 -15.26 -0.49
C ARG A 31 -18.65 -16.58 -1.19
N THR A 32 -19.63 -17.39 -1.60
CA THR A 32 -19.33 -18.63 -2.34
C THR A 32 -18.73 -18.36 -3.72
N LYS A 33 -19.21 -17.31 -4.43
CA LYS A 33 -18.64 -16.94 -5.73
C LYS A 33 -17.18 -16.50 -5.62
N LEU A 34 -16.86 -15.68 -4.61
CA LEU A 34 -15.48 -15.23 -4.38
C LEU A 34 -14.55 -16.40 -4.03
N ALA A 35 -15.03 -17.41 -3.29
CA ALA A 35 -14.23 -18.59 -2.98
C ALA A 35 -13.95 -19.47 -4.22
N GLU A 36 -14.94 -19.62 -5.11
CA GLU A 36 -14.77 -20.32 -6.39
C GLU A 36 -13.77 -19.60 -7.31
N GLU A 37 -13.82 -18.27 -7.38
CA GLU A 37 -12.86 -17.47 -8.15
C GLU A 37 -11.43 -17.57 -7.60
N ASP A 38 -11.23 -17.50 -6.28
CA ASP A 38 -9.90 -17.65 -5.65
C ASP A 38 -9.29 -19.03 -5.91
N SER A 39 -10.10 -20.10 -5.81
CA SER A 39 -9.64 -21.46 -6.11
C SER A 39 -9.25 -21.64 -7.59
N THR A 40 -10.04 -21.08 -8.50
CA THR A 40 -9.75 -21.12 -9.95
C THR A 40 -8.46 -20.36 -10.27
N PHE A 41 -8.24 -19.21 -9.61
CA PHE A 41 -7.04 -18.41 -9.77
C PHE A 41 -5.79 -19.15 -9.25
N LYS A 42 -5.86 -19.78 -8.08
CA LYS A 42 -4.77 -20.61 -7.53
C LYS A 42 -4.43 -21.79 -8.44
N GLN A 43 -5.44 -22.50 -8.95
CA GLN A 43 -5.24 -23.61 -9.87
C GLN A 43 -4.60 -23.15 -11.19
N ARG A 44 -4.97 -21.98 -11.71
CA ARG A 44 -4.31 -21.39 -12.88
C ARG A 44 -2.86 -21.04 -12.60
N ARG A 45 -2.54 -20.50 -11.42
CA ARG A 45 -1.16 -20.16 -11.02
C ARG A 45 -0.27 -21.40 -10.89
N GLU A 46 -0.79 -22.50 -10.34
CA GLU A 46 -0.05 -23.76 -10.22
C GLU A 46 0.16 -24.47 -11.56
N ASN A 47 -0.76 -24.31 -12.52
CA ASN A 47 -0.63 -24.90 -13.86
C ASN A 47 0.29 -24.09 -14.80
N VAL A 48 0.67 -22.87 -14.45
CA VAL A 48 1.73 -22.12 -15.15
C VAL A 48 3.07 -22.57 -14.54
N SER A 49 3.55 -23.72 -15.01
CA SER A 49 4.86 -24.27 -14.67
C SER A 49 5.99 -23.26 -15.00
N PRO A 50 6.98 -23.06 -14.13
CA PRO A 50 8.13 -22.20 -14.38
C PRO A 50 9.10 -22.91 -15.33
N GLU A 51 8.73 -23.02 -16.60
CA GLU A 51 9.59 -23.59 -17.64
C GLU A 51 9.76 -22.52 -18.72
N THR A 52 10.69 -21.59 -18.47
CA THR A 52 11.57 -20.87 -19.42
C THR A 52 12.08 -19.60 -18.72
N ALA A 53 13.12 -19.74 -17.93
CA ALA A 53 14.01 -18.65 -17.55
C ALA A 53 15.44 -19.18 -17.56
N GLU A 54 15.86 -19.71 -18.71
CA GLU A 54 17.29 -19.83 -19.03
C GLU A 54 17.64 -18.75 -20.04
N HIS A 55 18.68 -18.00 -19.67
CA HIS A 55 19.69 -17.42 -20.55
C HIS A 55 19.49 -15.99 -21.09
N ALA A 56 20.25 -15.07 -20.50
CA ALA A 56 21.12 -14.05 -21.14
C ALA A 56 21.47 -13.01 -20.06
N ASP A 57 22.66 -12.44 -19.94
CA ASP A 57 24.00 -12.65 -20.49
C ASP A 57 24.88 -11.76 -19.60
N GLU A 58 26.09 -12.20 -19.29
CA GLU A 58 27.06 -11.39 -18.53
C GLU A 58 27.46 -10.17 -19.36
N THR A 59 27.48 -8.98 -18.77
CA THR A 59 28.26 -7.88 -19.35
C THR A 59 29.12 -7.23 -18.28
N GLU A 60 30.41 -7.50 -18.41
CA GLU A 60 31.51 -6.86 -17.72
C GLU A 60 31.53 -5.34 -17.93
N GLY A 61 31.95 -4.64 -16.87
CA GLY A 61 32.88 -3.53 -17.00
C GLY A 61 32.27 -2.13 -16.91
N THR A 62 32.55 -1.44 -15.80
CA THR A 62 33.41 -0.24 -15.82
C THR A 62 33.78 0.15 -14.39
N SER A 63 35.10 0.20 -14.16
CA SER A 63 35.76 0.66 -12.94
C SER A 63 36.04 2.16 -13.04
N HIS A 64 35.55 2.94 -12.08
CA HIS A 64 35.98 4.32 -11.78
C HIS A 64 36.11 4.42 -10.26
N SER A 65 37.32 4.21 -9.71
CA SER A 65 38.33 5.24 -9.38
C SER A 65 37.86 6.27 -8.35
N ASP A 66 38.29 6.02 -7.11
CA ASP A 66 38.96 6.96 -6.20
C ASP A 66 38.56 8.43 -6.23
N ALA A 67 37.89 8.86 -5.16
CA ALA A 67 38.20 10.10 -4.45
C ALA A 67 37.49 10.14 -3.08
N GLU A 68 38.20 9.75 -2.02
CA GLU A 68 37.94 10.32 -0.69
C GLU A 68 38.29 11.83 -0.70
N PRO A 69 37.60 12.63 0.11
CA PRO A 69 38.25 13.01 1.35
C PRO A 69 37.36 12.81 2.57
N SER A 70 37.88 11.97 3.48
CA SER A 70 37.55 11.94 4.90
C SER A 70 37.56 13.36 5.47
N THR A 71 36.37 13.87 5.78
CA THR A 71 36.21 15.01 6.68
C THR A 71 35.87 14.41 8.02
N ALA A 72 36.88 14.30 8.88
CA ALA A 72 36.72 13.94 10.28
C ALA A 72 35.91 15.04 10.98
N GLU A 73 34.59 14.88 10.96
CA GLU A 73 33.68 15.67 11.79
C GLU A 73 33.92 15.24 13.23
N THR A 74 34.62 16.11 13.95
CA THR A 74 34.87 15.98 15.39
C THR A 74 33.53 16.14 16.09
N ALA A 75 32.83 15.04 16.31
CA ALA A 75 31.68 14.98 17.19
C ALA A 75 32.16 15.34 18.60
N ALA A 76 31.75 16.52 19.07
CA ALA A 76 31.84 16.85 20.48
C ALA A 76 31.08 15.77 21.28
N PRO A 77 31.56 15.37 22.47
CA PRO A 77 30.78 14.52 23.35
C PRO A 77 29.55 15.32 23.81
N GLU A 78 28.45 15.16 23.09
CA GLU A 78 27.14 15.59 23.57
C GLU A 78 26.93 14.87 24.90
N THR A 79 26.91 15.66 25.98
CA THR A 79 26.38 15.25 27.26
C THR A 79 25.04 14.54 27.01
N PRO A 80 24.82 13.33 27.54
CA PRO A 80 23.59 12.59 27.28
C PRO A 80 22.42 13.41 27.80
N ASP A 81 21.76 14.09 26.87
CA ASP A 81 20.56 14.86 27.13
C ASP A 81 19.46 13.91 27.60
N GLU A 82 18.65 14.43 28.51
CA GLU A 82 17.61 13.74 29.26
C GLU A 82 16.78 12.77 28.40
N ASP A 83 16.63 11.52 28.88
CA ASP A 83 15.68 10.47 28.44
C ASP A 83 15.13 10.63 27.01
N VAL A 84 15.99 10.49 25.99
CA VAL A 84 15.52 10.43 24.60
C VAL A 84 14.56 9.25 24.46
N PRO A 85 13.31 9.47 24.05
CA PRO A 85 12.33 8.39 23.97
C PRO A 85 12.78 7.34 22.96
N VAL A 86 12.71 6.07 23.39
CA VAL A 86 13.12 4.91 22.60
C VAL A 86 11.88 4.15 22.13
N SER A 87 11.95 3.61 20.92
CA SER A 87 10.93 2.72 20.38
C SER A 87 10.65 1.54 21.31
N PRO A 88 9.37 1.23 21.62
CA PRO A 88 9.02 0.00 22.33
C PRO A 88 9.21 -1.27 21.47
N TYR A 89 9.47 -1.12 20.16
CA TYR A 89 9.63 -2.22 19.20
C TYR A 89 11.09 -2.52 18.86
N GLY A 90 12.05 -1.90 19.55
CA GLY A 90 13.47 -2.18 19.36
C GLY A 90 14.13 -1.43 18.19
N PHE A 91 13.44 -0.48 17.55
CA PHE A 91 14.01 0.33 16.45
C PHE A 91 14.97 1.44 16.91
N GLY A 92 15.31 1.49 18.20
CA GLY A 92 16.17 2.51 18.80
C GLY A 92 15.46 3.84 19.07
N PRO A 93 16.20 4.92 19.35
CA PRO A 93 15.66 6.25 19.58
C PRO A 93 14.77 6.71 18.42
N TYR A 94 13.74 7.50 18.72
CA TYR A 94 12.94 8.15 17.68
C TYR A 94 13.77 9.21 16.94
N PRO A 95 13.67 9.31 15.60
CA PRO A 95 14.32 10.39 14.87
C PRO A 95 13.70 11.74 15.26
N PRO A 96 14.40 12.86 15.04
CA PRO A 96 13.81 14.18 15.19
C PRO A 96 12.58 14.31 14.28
N LEU A 97 11.58 15.08 14.71
CA LEU A 97 10.38 15.31 13.92
C LEU A 97 10.53 16.55 13.02
N PRO A 98 9.88 16.58 11.84
CA PRO A 98 9.80 17.80 11.02
C PRO A 98 9.14 18.96 11.77
N GLU A 99 9.37 20.19 11.31
CA GLU A 99 8.73 21.37 11.91
C GLU A 99 7.20 21.25 11.88
N GLY A 100 6.56 21.55 13.01
CA GLY A 100 5.10 21.48 13.16
C GLY A 100 4.53 20.11 13.52
N TRP A 101 5.36 19.06 13.58
CA TRP A 101 4.96 17.73 14.00
C TRP A 101 5.14 17.56 15.50
N GLY A 102 4.16 16.97 16.18
CA GLY A 102 4.18 16.74 17.62
C GLY A 102 4.52 15.29 18.01
N PRO A 103 4.83 15.04 19.29
CA PRO A 103 5.20 13.70 19.77
C PRO A 103 4.12 12.63 19.55
N GLU A 104 2.86 13.04 19.36
CA GLU A 104 1.75 12.16 19.00
C GLU A 104 1.95 11.45 17.65
N THR A 105 2.85 11.92 16.78
CA THR A 105 3.29 11.17 15.59
C THR A 105 3.78 9.78 15.96
N TRP A 106 4.40 9.63 17.13
CA TRP A 106 4.89 8.36 17.65
C TRP A 106 3.88 7.59 18.49
N ASN A 107 2.58 7.92 18.44
CA ASN A 107 1.51 7.08 19.01
C ASN A 107 1.31 5.81 18.15
N ASN A 108 2.40 5.06 17.99
CA ASN A 108 2.53 3.92 17.10
C ASN A 108 1.68 2.77 17.63
N ILE A 109 0.52 2.55 16.99
CA ILE A 109 -0.41 1.47 17.34
C ILE A 109 0.25 0.09 17.15
N SER A 110 1.26 0.00 16.28
CA SER A 110 2.03 -1.22 16.00
C SER A 110 3.44 -0.90 15.49
N ALA A 111 4.31 -1.91 15.47
CA ALA A 111 5.66 -1.81 14.89
C ALA A 111 5.64 -1.36 13.42
N ASN A 112 4.66 -1.84 12.64
CA ASN A 112 4.51 -1.47 11.23
C ASN A 112 4.16 0.02 11.06
N HIS A 113 3.27 0.56 11.90
CA HIS A 113 2.96 2.00 11.88
C HIS A 113 4.17 2.85 12.24
N GLU A 114 5.00 2.40 13.19
CA GLU A 114 6.24 3.11 13.50
C GLU A 114 7.22 3.10 12.33
N LEU A 115 7.40 1.96 11.66
CA LEU A 115 8.27 1.86 10.48
C LEU A 115 7.80 2.79 9.36
N MET A 116 6.49 2.85 9.09
CA MET A 116 5.89 3.80 8.16
C MET A 116 6.22 5.25 8.54
N ALA A 117 5.95 5.65 9.79
CA ALA A 117 6.22 7.01 10.27
C ALA A 117 7.72 7.37 10.18
N ARG A 118 8.62 6.45 10.52
CA ARG A 118 10.07 6.66 10.38
C ARG A 118 10.49 6.85 8.91
N VAL A 119 9.92 6.07 7.99
CA VAL A 119 10.16 6.23 6.55
C VAL A 119 9.68 7.60 6.07
N GLU A 120 8.46 8.00 6.43
CA GLU A 120 7.90 9.31 6.09
C GLU A 120 8.78 10.47 6.59
N VAL A 121 9.16 10.44 7.87
CA VAL A 121 10.05 11.45 8.47
C VAL A 121 11.38 11.53 7.72
N LYS A 122 12.00 10.38 7.40
CA LYS A 122 13.27 10.36 6.65
C LYS A 122 13.11 10.91 5.23
N LEU A 123 12.03 10.59 4.53
CA LEU A 123 11.73 11.13 3.19
C LEU A 123 11.53 12.65 3.23
N ILE A 124 10.83 13.16 4.24
CA ILE A 124 10.62 14.61 4.43
C ILE A 124 11.96 15.32 4.63
N PHE A 125 12.87 14.78 5.46
CA PHE A 125 14.23 15.35 5.60
C PHE A 125 15.07 15.28 4.33
N GLN A 126 14.76 14.36 3.41
CA GLN A 126 15.37 14.30 2.07
C GLN A 126 14.71 15.27 1.07
N GLY A 127 13.73 16.08 1.50
CA GLY A 127 13.01 17.03 0.66
C GLY A 127 11.91 16.41 -0.19
N ILE A 128 11.50 15.18 0.10
CA ILE A 128 10.40 14.49 -0.58
C ILE A 128 9.13 14.75 0.23
N ASN A 129 8.17 15.45 -0.38
CA ASN A 129 6.88 15.70 0.25
C ASN A 129 6.01 14.44 0.20
N VAL A 130 5.62 13.93 1.37
CA VAL A 130 4.83 12.70 1.53
C VAL A 130 3.57 13.02 2.32
N GLU A 131 2.42 12.55 1.85
CA GLU A 131 1.11 12.73 2.49
C GLU A 131 0.62 11.41 3.10
N GLY A 132 1.44 10.84 3.98
CA GLY A 132 1.22 9.53 4.60
C GLY A 132 1.76 8.37 3.76
N SER A 133 1.49 7.15 4.21
CA SER A 133 1.95 5.95 3.55
C SER A 133 0.99 4.79 3.80
N ALA A 134 1.16 3.71 3.02
CA ALA A 134 0.58 2.41 3.32
C ALA A 134 1.68 1.36 3.46
N MET A 135 1.37 0.26 4.14
CA MET A 135 2.26 -0.90 4.19
C MET A 135 1.57 -2.11 3.56
N GLU A 136 2.28 -2.78 2.65
CA GLU A 136 1.86 -4.03 2.03
C GLU A 136 3.07 -4.96 1.89
N ASP A 137 2.90 -6.22 2.31
CA ASP A 137 3.95 -7.25 2.30
C ASP A 137 5.28 -6.83 2.96
N GLY A 138 5.19 -5.98 3.99
CA GLY A 138 6.34 -5.47 4.73
C GLY A 138 7.11 -4.34 4.03
N LEU A 139 6.63 -3.87 2.89
CA LEU A 139 7.14 -2.70 2.18
C LEU A 139 6.28 -1.47 2.47
N VAL A 140 6.91 -0.31 2.57
CA VAL A 140 6.25 0.99 2.76
C VAL A 140 6.07 1.67 1.41
N TYR A 141 4.85 2.12 1.13
CA TYR A 141 4.47 2.83 -0.08
C TYR A 141 4.09 4.27 0.29
N PRO A 142 5.03 5.23 0.20
CA PRO A 142 4.76 6.63 0.54
C PRO A 142 3.84 7.27 -0.50
N ILE A 143 2.83 8.00 -0.03
CA ILE A 143 1.85 8.71 -0.86
C ILE A 143 2.50 10.03 -1.33
N ILE A 144 2.97 10.04 -2.57
CA ILE A 144 3.69 11.17 -3.17
C ILE A 144 2.89 11.68 -4.39
N LYS A 145 2.70 12.99 -4.49
CA LYS A 145 2.00 13.61 -5.63
C LYS A 145 2.72 13.32 -6.96
N GLY A 146 1.96 12.96 -7.98
CA GLY A 146 2.47 12.54 -9.28
C GLY A 146 2.99 11.10 -9.32
N ILE A 147 2.81 10.30 -8.26
CA ILE A 147 3.11 8.87 -8.25
C ILE A 147 1.82 8.08 -7.95
N LEU A 148 1.52 7.10 -8.80
CA LEU A 148 0.42 6.17 -8.59
C LEU A 148 0.98 4.74 -8.59
N TYR A 149 0.93 4.08 -7.44
CA TYR A 149 1.23 2.66 -7.34
C TYR A 149 0.06 1.86 -7.92
N VAL A 150 0.34 0.90 -8.80
CA VAL A 150 -0.69 0.14 -9.54
C VAL A 150 -0.46 -1.36 -9.46
N LYS A 151 -1.54 -2.12 -9.24
CA LYS A 151 -1.52 -3.59 -9.40
C LYS A 151 -2.14 -3.96 -10.73
N TRP A 152 -1.33 -4.49 -11.64
CA TRP A 152 -1.79 -4.99 -12.92
C TRP A 152 -2.37 -6.39 -12.79
N ARG A 153 -3.50 -6.63 -13.45
CA ARG A 153 -4.03 -7.97 -13.66
C ARG A 153 -4.32 -8.19 -15.12
N THR A 154 -4.36 -9.45 -15.52
CA THR A 154 -4.66 -9.86 -16.89
C THR A 154 -5.92 -10.69 -16.95
N TYR A 155 -6.74 -10.52 -17.98
CA TYR A 155 -7.86 -11.40 -18.30
C TYR A 155 -7.88 -11.78 -19.78
N PRO A 156 -8.49 -12.92 -20.16
CA PRO A 156 -8.71 -13.25 -21.56
C PRO A 156 -9.86 -12.41 -22.13
N GLY A 157 -9.52 -11.45 -22.99
CA GLY A 157 -10.44 -10.61 -23.75
C GLY A 157 -10.62 -11.07 -25.20
N PRO A 158 -11.50 -10.41 -25.97
CA PRO A 158 -11.77 -10.73 -27.38
C PRO A 158 -10.52 -10.59 -28.28
N ASN A 159 -9.56 -9.76 -27.88
CA ASN A 159 -8.33 -9.50 -28.64
C ASN A 159 -7.09 -10.25 -28.10
N GLY A 160 -7.26 -11.16 -27.13
CA GLY A 160 -6.16 -11.90 -26.49
C GLY A 160 -6.09 -11.64 -24.98
N VAL A 161 -4.89 -11.63 -24.41
CA VAL A 161 -4.69 -11.31 -22.99
C VAL A 161 -4.66 -9.80 -22.84
N GLU A 162 -5.64 -9.25 -22.12
CA GLU A 162 -5.77 -7.82 -21.86
C GLU A 162 -5.35 -7.53 -20.42
N THR A 163 -4.68 -6.39 -20.21
CA THR A 163 -4.17 -5.96 -18.92
C THR A 163 -5.00 -4.79 -18.38
N TYR A 164 -5.33 -4.81 -17.10
CA TYR A 164 -6.10 -3.75 -16.44
C TYR A 164 -5.54 -3.43 -15.05
N ILE A 165 -5.80 -2.20 -14.60
CA ILE A 165 -5.48 -1.74 -13.25
C ILE A 165 -6.52 -2.31 -12.28
N SER A 166 -6.09 -3.23 -11.43
CA SER A 166 -6.94 -3.88 -10.43
C SER A 166 -7.00 -3.15 -9.10
N ASP A 167 -5.95 -2.40 -8.77
CA ASP A 167 -5.80 -1.66 -7.51
C ASP A 167 -4.88 -0.46 -7.72
N THR A 168 -5.09 0.59 -6.93
CA THR A 168 -4.32 1.83 -7.01
C THR A 168 -4.09 2.42 -5.64
N LEU A 169 -2.89 2.93 -5.39
CA LEU A 169 -2.56 3.76 -4.24
C LEU A 169 -1.82 5.00 -4.72
N GLY A 170 -2.24 6.18 -4.27
CA GLY A 170 -1.58 7.43 -4.66
C GLY A 170 -2.18 8.62 -3.94
N HIS A 171 -1.70 9.81 -4.30
CA HIS A 171 -2.15 11.06 -3.70
C HIS A 171 -3.66 11.27 -3.92
N PRO A 172 -4.42 11.81 -2.94
CA PRO A 172 -5.87 12.01 -3.07
C PRO A 172 -6.29 12.80 -4.30
N ASP A 173 -5.59 13.91 -4.62
CA ASP A 173 -5.83 14.70 -5.84
C ASP A 173 -5.70 13.88 -7.12
N ASP A 174 -4.63 13.07 -7.22
CA ASP A 174 -4.35 12.24 -8.40
C ASP A 174 -5.39 11.11 -8.51
N GLY A 175 -5.71 10.48 -7.38
CA GLY A 175 -6.75 9.47 -7.29
C GLY A 175 -8.13 10.00 -7.71
N ALA A 176 -8.50 11.20 -7.27
CA ALA A 176 -9.75 11.85 -7.67
C ALA A 176 -9.78 12.14 -9.18
N ARG A 177 -8.68 12.66 -9.73
CA ARG A 177 -8.54 12.93 -11.17
C ARG A 177 -8.66 11.65 -12.00
N ILE A 178 -7.99 10.58 -11.59
CA ILE A 178 -8.05 9.28 -12.26
C ILE A 178 -9.46 8.68 -12.15
N ALA A 179 -10.12 8.80 -11.00
CA ALA A 179 -11.49 8.32 -10.82
C ALA A 179 -12.46 9.01 -11.79
N SER A 180 -12.34 10.32 -11.99
CA SER A 180 -13.17 11.05 -12.98
C SER A 180 -12.92 10.58 -14.41
N ILE A 181 -11.66 10.37 -14.80
CA ILE A 181 -11.32 9.83 -16.14
C ILE A 181 -11.90 8.42 -16.31
N LYS A 182 -11.79 7.57 -15.28
CA LYS A 182 -12.35 6.22 -15.29
C LYS A 182 -13.88 6.23 -15.40
N GLU A 183 -14.56 7.17 -14.74
CA GLU A 183 -16.01 7.34 -14.85
C GLU A 183 -16.43 7.74 -16.29
N GLU A 184 -15.68 8.64 -16.94
CA GLU A 184 -15.92 9.06 -18.32
C GLU A 184 -15.67 7.94 -19.34
N ARG A 185 -14.58 7.19 -19.17
CA ARG A 185 -14.12 6.14 -20.10
C ARG A 185 -14.82 4.80 -19.89
N GLY A 186 -15.33 4.54 -18.67
CA GLY A 186 -16.00 3.29 -18.33
C GLY A 186 -15.07 2.08 -18.49
N MET A 187 -15.49 1.13 -19.34
CA MET A 187 -14.72 -0.09 -19.62
C MET A 187 -13.53 0.14 -20.56
N ASP A 188 -13.50 1.27 -21.28
CA ASP A 188 -12.42 1.60 -22.23
C ASP A 188 -11.24 2.32 -21.55
N PHE A 189 -11.22 2.37 -20.21
CA PHE A 189 -10.14 2.97 -19.44
C PHE A 189 -8.87 2.10 -19.46
N THR A 190 -7.75 2.69 -19.86
CA THR A 190 -6.45 2.05 -20.04
C THR A 190 -5.32 2.84 -19.39
N ALA A 191 -4.10 2.28 -19.41
CA ALA A 191 -2.91 2.98 -18.95
C ALA A 191 -2.65 4.31 -19.70
N ASP A 192 -3.00 4.36 -20.98
CA ASP A 192 -2.78 5.53 -21.85
C ASP A 192 -3.72 6.69 -21.49
N ASP A 193 -4.80 6.42 -20.76
CA ASP A 193 -5.71 7.45 -20.25
C ASP A 193 -5.18 8.13 -18.98
N ILE A 194 -4.11 7.60 -18.38
CA ILE A 194 -3.48 8.21 -17.21
C ILE A 194 -2.72 9.46 -17.64
N PRO A 195 -2.95 10.62 -16.98
CA PRO A 195 -2.20 11.82 -17.27
C PRO A 195 -0.69 11.63 -17.22
N SER A 196 0.02 12.20 -18.20
CA SER A 196 1.48 12.03 -18.33
C SER A 196 2.30 12.61 -17.17
N ASP A 197 1.70 13.47 -16.35
CA ASP A 197 2.29 14.01 -15.13
C ASP A 197 2.20 13.05 -13.93
N ILE A 198 1.45 11.95 -14.06
CA ILE A 198 1.35 10.89 -13.05
C ILE A 198 2.18 9.70 -13.51
N LYS A 199 3.26 9.41 -12.77
CA LYS A 199 4.09 8.23 -12.97
C LYS A 199 3.39 7.00 -12.41
N LEU A 200 3.10 6.03 -13.28
CA LEU A 200 2.66 4.70 -12.88
C LEU A 200 3.87 3.90 -12.37
N VAL A 201 3.75 3.35 -11.16
CA VAL A 201 4.78 2.50 -10.55
C VAL A 201 4.13 1.18 -10.14
N PRO A 202 4.56 0.02 -10.66
CA PRO A 202 4.07 -1.26 -10.16
C PRO A 202 4.32 -1.41 -8.66
N PHE A 203 3.38 -2.01 -7.91
CA PHE A 203 3.60 -2.25 -6.47
C PHE A 203 4.88 -3.07 -6.22
N GLU A 204 5.17 -4.02 -7.11
CA GLU A 204 6.34 -4.88 -7.04
C GLU A 204 7.68 -4.10 -7.14
N GLU A 205 7.66 -2.88 -7.67
CA GLU A 205 8.83 -2.04 -7.88
C GLU A 205 8.86 -0.81 -6.95
N GLY A 206 7.71 -0.36 -6.47
CA GLY A 206 7.55 0.92 -5.76
C GLY A 206 7.73 0.85 -4.25
N GLY A 207 7.72 -0.34 -3.65
CA GLY A 207 7.76 -0.52 -2.21
C GLY A 207 9.16 -0.26 -1.61
N ILE A 208 9.23 0.51 -0.53
CA ILE A 208 10.45 0.75 0.24
C ILE A 208 10.58 -0.34 1.31
N ASN A 209 11.69 -1.09 1.32
CA ASN A 209 12.01 -1.92 2.49
C ASN A 209 12.41 -1.00 3.65
N PRO A 210 11.59 -0.90 4.72
CA PRO A 210 11.85 0.07 5.78
C PRO A 210 13.12 -0.25 6.57
N TYR A 211 13.50 -1.52 6.71
CA TYR A 211 14.70 -1.89 7.46
C TYR A 211 15.96 -1.43 6.73
N ASP A 212 16.06 -1.74 5.43
CA ASP A 212 17.19 -1.34 4.60
C ASP A 212 17.25 0.18 4.47
N PHE A 213 16.10 0.82 4.22
CA PHE A 213 16.03 2.27 4.03
C PHE A 213 16.38 3.03 5.31
N LEU A 214 15.98 2.55 6.49
CA LEU A 214 16.26 3.19 7.77
C LEU A 214 17.60 2.76 8.39
N GLY A 215 18.28 1.74 7.83
CA GLY A 215 19.50 1.18 8.40
C GLY A 215 19.24 0.43 9.72
N LEU A 216 18.09 -0.23 9.84
CA LEU A 216 17.69 -0.98 11.03
C LEU A 216 18.03 -2.47 10.87
N TYR A 217 18.44 -3.11 11.96
CA TYR A 217 18.59 -4.56 11.99
C TYR A 217 17.21 -5.21 12.13
N LYS A 218 16.94 -6.22 11.30
CA LYS A 218 15.79 -7.08 11.46
C LYS A 218 16.15 -8.16 12.47
N ASP A 219 15.68 -8.01 13.71
CA ASP A 219 15.78 -9.07 14.71
C ASP A 219 15.13 -10.34 14.11
N LYS A 220 15.92 -11.42 14.06
CA LYS A 220 15.53 -12.71 13.46
C LYS A 220 14.60 -13.51 14.36
#